data_AF-A0A933UEA5-F1
#
_entry.id   AF-A0A933UEA5-F1
#
_cell.length_a   1.000
_cell.length_b   1.000
_cell.length_c   1.000
_cell.angle_alpha   90.00
_cell.angle_beta   90.00
_cell.angle_gamma   90.00
#
_symmetry.space_group_name_H-M   'P 1'
#
loop_
_entity.id
_entity.type
_entity.pdbx_description
1 polymer ?
#
loop_
_entity_poly.entity_id
_entity_poly.type
_entity_poly.pdbx_seq_one_letter_code
_entity_poly.pdbx_strand_id
1 'polypeptide(L)'
;MRSGRATRGKPRSAALGSLLLLCGAALASAATPSTGLDLFALSNSPARLAAAMNAPGPLAANHVFTWQDVLRREYTNYLAKLRGAGCPEVRVRQIVVSDVLCYFDALRFEAAVRLDFEWWKTGATPRSAAFAGNLAPGHLETFRAGLLNRLLGTNWQETITLPPAYGAFHSALVGPVLGTMPLDRYSAAAEVCRRSSEKLDGYRMGRFGEGQQPDPAEEARLRHETRRELGRLLTPEELEEFLLRNSHNAETLRQGLAGFNATPEEFRKIFRALDPLQHQLQLDYGSAAALSAKQAEEFERQCERAVQEVLPPERYLAYQKIRAAALPAGPPRPSPTPSASK
;
A
#
# COMPACT_ATOMS: atom_id res chain seq x y z
N MET A 1 -45.08 37.61 51.28
CA MET A 1 -45.55 38.95 51.70
C MET A 1 -44.35 39.81 52.06
N ARG A 2 -44.26 40.99 51.44
CA ARG A 2 -43.48 42.20 51.83
C ARG A 2 -41.94 42.07 51.83
N SER A 3 -41.28 42.72 50.87
CA SER A 3 -40.92 44.16 50.83
C SER A 3 -39.69 44.44 51.69
N GLY A 4 -38.66 45.17 51.28
CA GLY A 4 -38.47 45.97 50.09
C GLY A 4 -37.19 46.81 50.21
N ARG A 5 -36.70 47.24 49.03
CA ARG A 5 -35.95 48.46 48.69
C ARG A 5 -35.04 49.18 49.70
N ALA A 6 -33.82 49.35 49.21
CA ALA A 6 -33.09 50.62 48.98
C ALA A 6 -32.42 51.32 50.17
N THR A 7 -31.15 51.71 49.99
CA THR A 7 -30.75 53.12 49.86
C THR A 7 -29.27 53.27 49.46
N ARG A 8 -29.00 54.36 48.74
CA ARG A 8 -27.72 54.83 48.20
C ARG A 8 -26.76 55.30 49.30
N GLY A 9 -25.46 55.15 49.06
CA GLY A 9 -24.40 55.88 49.76
C GLY A 9 -23.05 55.76 49.06
N LYS A 10 -22.70 56.73 48.21
CA LYS A 10 -21.32 57.15 47.88
C LYS A 10 -21.12 58.51 48.58
N PRO A 11 -19.90 58.96 48.99
CA PRO A 11 -18.75 58.98 48.09
C PRO A 11 -17.32 58.94 48.73
N ARG A 12 -16.31 59.02 47.84
CA ARG A 12 -14.91 59.53 47.98
C ARG A 12 -13.74 58.56 48.26
N SER A 13 -13.04 58.27 47.15
CA SER A 13 -11.59 58.38 46.85
C SER A 13 -10.53 57.96 47.86
N ALA A 14 -9.74 56.93 47.47
CA ALA A 14 -8.29 56.96 47.26
C ALA A 14 -7.91 55.59 46.65
N ALA A 15 -7.57 55.49 45.36
CA ALA A 15 -6.23 55.58 44.76
C ALA A 15 -5.39 54.28 44.93
N LEU A 16 -4.66 53.95 43.85
CA LEU A 16 -3.84 52.74 43.56
C LEU A 16 -4.68 51.57 42.98
N GLY A 17 -4.65 51.22 41.70
CA GLY A 17 -3.56 51.30 40.73
C GLY A 17 -3.02 49.89 40.51
N SER A 18 -3.71 49.06 39.71
CA SER A 18 -3.14 47.84 39.14
C SER A 18 -3.91 47.40 37.90
N LEU A 19 -3.18 47.51 36.79
CA LEU A 19 -3.52 47.15 35.43
C LEU A 19 -3.50 45.62 35.31
N LEU A 20 -4.66 44.99 35.13
CA LEU A 20 -4.77 43.56 34.81
C LEU A 20 -4.50 43.38 33.31
N LEU A 21 -3.25 43.11 32.97
CA LEU A 21 -2.87 42.63 31.64
C LEU A 21 -3.31 41.17 31.51
N LEU A 22 -4.11 40.88 30.48
CA LEU A 22 -4.29 39.52 29.96
C LEU A 22 -2.94 39.03 29.42
N CYS A 23 -2.30 38.10 30.13
CA CYS A 23 -1.30 37.22 29.54
C CYS A 23 -1.96 35.86 29.26
N GLY A 24 -2.38 35.67 28.01
CA GLY A 24 -2.62 34.34 27.47
C GLY A 24 -1.33 33.55 27.47
N ALA A 25 -1.26 32.51 28.29
CA ALA A 25 -0.19 31.53 28.23
C ALA A 25 -0.38 30.69 26.97
N ALA A 26 0.21 31.14 25.86
CA ALA A 26 0.54 30.28 24.74
C ALA A 26 1.63 29.31 25.24
N LEU A 27 1.23 28.07 25.54
CA LEU A 27 2.14 26.94 25.62
C LEU A 27 2.72 26.72 24.21
N ALA A 28 3.80 27.45 23.92
CA ALA A 28 4.70 27.14 22.84
C ALA A 28 5.35 25.79 23.17
N SER A 29 4.75 24.71 22.64
CA SER A 29 5.46 23.45 22.47
C SER A 29 6.71 23.77 21.65
N ALA A 30 7.86 23.72 22.30
CA ALA A 30 9.15 23.82 21.64
C ALA A 30 9.29 22.58 20.74
N ALA A 31 8.82 22.72 19.50
CA ALA A 31 9.11 21.79 18.43
C ALA A 31 10.63 21.80 18.25
N THR A 32 11.27 20.70 18.64
CA THR A 32 12.62 20.36 18.19
C THR A 32 12.67 20.54 16.67
N PRO A 33 13.68 21.23 16.10
CA PRO A 33 13.81 21.35 14.66
C PRO A 33 14.18 19.99 14.09
N SER A 34 13.17 19.25 13.63
CA SER A 34 13.35 18.18 12.66
C SER A 34 14.03 18.81 11.44
N THR A 35 15.35 18.65 11.34
CA THR A 35 16.14 19.01 10.15
C THR A 35 15.98 17.91 9.10
N GLY A 36 14.76 17.45 8.91
CA GLY A 36 14.35 16.46 7.93
C GLY A 36 13.25 17.07 7.09
N LEU A 37 13.52 17.25 5.80
CA LEU A 37 12.48 17.56 4.83
C LEU A 37 11.50 16.38 4.85
N ASP A 38 10.24 16.61 5.21
CA ASP A 38 9.19 15.59 5.08
C ASP A 38 8.95 15.35 3.59
N LEU A 39 9.55 14.26 3.10
CA LEU A 39 9.53 13.81 1.71
C LEU A 39 8.11 13.74 1.14
N PHE A 40 7.15 13.35 1.98
CA PHE A 40 5.72 13.35 1.65
C PHE A 40 5.14 14.75 1.51
N ALA A 41 5.48 15.68 2.40
CA ALA A 41 4.99 17.05 2.31
C ALA A 41 5.49 17.78 1.07
N LEU A 42 6.66 17.40 0.55
CA LEU A 42 7.24 17.93 -0.69
C LEU A 42 6.57 17.37 -1.95
N SER A 43 6.22 16.09 -1.97
CA SER A 43 5.45 15.50 -3.08
C SER A 43 4.00 15.98 -3.14
N ASN A 44 3.48 16.54 -2.03
CA ASN A 44 2.09 16.97 -1.89
C ASN A 44 1.79 18.38 -2.43
N SER A 45 2.79 19.16 -2.90
CA SER A 45 2.53 20.50 -3.45
C SER A 45 3.65 21.03 -4.35
N PRO A 46 3.35 21.44 -5.60
CA PRO A 46 4.30 22.12 -6.49
C PRO A 46 4.90 23.39 -5.87
N ALA A 47 4.13 24.10 -5.04
CA ALA A 47 4.56 25.32 -4.37
C ALA A 47 5.54 25.05 -3.21
N ARG A 48 5.34 23.97 -2.44
CA ARG A 48 6.28 23.56 -1.38
C ARG A 48 7.57 23.00 -1.96
N LEU A 49 7.46 22.32 -3.10
CA LEU A 49 8.58 21.91 -3.90
C LEU A 49 9.37 23.13 -4.39
N ALA A 50 8.74 24.12 -5.01
CA ALA A 50 9.40 25.36 -5.44
C ALA A 50 10.09 26.10 -4.28
N ALA A 51 9.51 26.06 -3.07
CA ALA A 51 10.12 26.62 -1.87
C ALA A 51 11.34 25.81 -1.37
N ALA A 52 11.26 24.48 -1.32
CA ALA A 52 12.39 23.62 -0.96
C ALA A 52 13.51 23.64 -2.01
N MET A 53 13.16 23.78 -3.29
CA MET A 53 14.08 23.93 -4.43
C MET A 53 14.86 25.26 -4.39
N ASN A 54 14.34 26.27 -3.69
CA ASN A 54 14.94 27.60 -3.54
C ASN A 54 15.50 27.85 -2.13
N ALA A 55 15.40 26.88 -1.21
CA ALA A 55 15.88 27.03 0.15
C ALA A 55 17.41 27.23 0.14
N PRO A 56 17.92 28.39 0.58
CA PRO A 56 19.35 28.62 0.65
C PRO A 56 19.88 27.95 1.93
N GLY A 57 20.76 26.97 1.76
CA GLY A 57 21.52 26.41 2.86
C GLY A 57 22.71 25.62 2.33
N PRO A 58 23.96 26.06 2.56
CA PRO A 58 25.11 25.25 2.21
C PRO A 58 25.01 23.92 2.96
N LEU A 59 25.21 22.80 2.23
CA LEU A 59 25.46 21.51 2.86
C LEU A 59 26.64 21.70 3.83
N ALA A 60 26.48 21.30 5.08
CA ALA A 60 27.55 21.38 6.07
C ALA A 60 28.81 20.66 5.53
N ALA A 61 30.01 21.09 5.93
CA ALA A 61 31.28 20.57 5.40
C ALA A 61 31.45 19.03 5.55
N ASN A 62 30.64 18.39 6.39
CA ASN A 62 30.61 16.94 6.62
C ASN A 62 29.30 16.27 6.16
N HIS A 63 28.56 16.88 5.23
CA HIS A 63 27.31 16.31 4.75
C HIS A 63 27.54 15.01 3.96
N VAL A 64 26.95 13.92 4.43
CA VAL A 64 26.91 12.65 3.71
C VAL A 64 25.76 12.70 2.72
N PHE A 65 26.04 12.39 1.45
CA PHE A 65 25.02 12.40 0.40
C PHE A 65 23.84 11.50 0.76
N THR A 66 22.64 12.05 0.61
CA THR A 66 21.36 11.36 0.71
C THR A 66 20.63 11.52 -0.61
N TRP A 67 19.75 10.58 -0.96
CA TRP A 67 18.99 10.70 -2.21
C TRP A 67 18.10 11.95 -2.28
N GLN A 68 17.77 12.57 -1.13
CA GLN A 68 17.06 13.85 -1.08
C GLN A 68 17.86 15.01 -1.70
N ASP A 69 19.20 14.90 -1.75
CA ASP A 69 20.05 15.98 -2.24
C ASP A 69 19.86 16.26 -3.73
N VAL A 70 19.31 15.29 -4.48
CA VAL A 70 18.92 15.46 -5.89
C VAL A 70 17.93 16.62 -6.09
N LEU A 71 17.15 16.98 -5.07
CA LEU A 71 16.23 18.12 -5.11
C LEU A 71 16.92 19.47 -4.90
N ARG A 72 18.10 19.47 -4.27
CA ARG A 72 18.82 20.67 -3.83
C ARG A 72 19.60 21.31 -4.98
N ARG A 73 19.89 22.61 -4.83
CA ARG A 73 20.68 23.36 -5.81
C ARG A 73 22.13 22.88 -5.92
N GLU A 74 22.67 22.38 -4.82
CA GLU A 74 24.05 21.88 -4.73
C GLU A 74 24.29 20.68 -5.66
N TYR A 75 23.26 19.86 -5.91
CA TYR A 75 23.34 18.77 -6.87
C TYR A 75 23.52 19.30 -8.30
N THR A 76 22.84 20.38 -8.69
CA THR A 76 23.06 21.04 -9.99
C THR A 76 24.50 21.56 -10.12
N ASN A 77 25.07 22.10 -9.04
CA ASN A 77 26.47 22.52 -9.01
C ASN A 77 27.43 21.34 -9.15
N TYR A 78 27.12 20.20 -8.54
CA TYR A 78 27.87 18.95 -8.72
C TYR A 78 27.85 18.48 -10.18
N LEU A 79 26.68 18.46 -10.83
CA LEU A 79 26.58 18.12 -12.25
C LEU A 79 27.36 19.09 -13.15
N ALA A 80 27.35 20.39 -12.85
CA ALA A 80 28.13 21.38 -13.58
C ALA A 80 29.65 21.15 -13.44
N LYS A 81 30.11 20.78 -12.24
CA LYS A 81 31.52 20.39 -12.01
C LYS A 81 31.91 19.14 -12.79
N LEU A 82 31.04 18.12 -12.83
CA LEU A 82 31.29 16.91 -13.65
C LEU A 82 31.44 17.25 -15.13
N ARG A 83 30.57 18.10 -15.67
CA ARG A 83 30.66 18.57 -17.06
C ARG A 83 31.94 19.38 -17.30
N GLY A 84 32.28 20.30 -16.41
CA GLY A 84 33.49 21.11 -16.49
C GLY A 84 34.79 20.29 -16.41
N ALA A 85 34.76 19.12 -15.76
CA ALA A 85 35.86 18.18 -15.71
C ALA A 85 35.99 17.29 -16.97
N GLY A 86 35.11 17.48 -17.98
CA GLY A 86 35.13 16.71 -19.22
C GLY A 86 34.38 15.37 -19.17
N CYS A 87 33.50 15.16 -18.18
CA CYS A 87 32.66 13.96 -18.14
C CYS A 87 31.70 13.94 -19.36
N PRO A 88 31.64 12.83 -20.13
CA PRO A 88 30.72 12.72 -21.26
C PRO A 88 29.25 12.91 -20.82
N GLU A 89 28.47 13.65 -21.61
CA GLU A 89 27.08 13.97 -21.25
C GLU A 89 26.21 12.70 -21.08
N VAL A 90 26.48 11.64 -21.85
CA VAL A 90 25.82 10.34 -21.70
C VAL A 90 26.00 9.78 -20.29
N ARG A 91 27.20 9.92 -19.70
CA ARG A 91 27.50 9.43 -18.35
C ARG A 91 26.85 10.31 -17.27
N VAL A 92 26.85 11.63 -17.47
CA VAL A 92 26.13 12.56 -16.59
C VAL A 92 24.64 12.23 -16.55
N ARG A 93 24.02 11.96 -17.71
CA ARG A 93 22.60 11.56 -17.80
C ARG A 93 22.32 10.25 -17.05
N GLN A 94 23.18 9.25 -17.19
CA GLN A 94 23.05 7.97 -16.48
C GLN A 94 23.11 8.15 -14.95
N ILE A 95 24.06 8.97 -14.47
CA ILE A 95 24.17 9.29 -13.03
C ILE A 95 22.87 9.93 -12.54
N VAL A 96 22.38 10.97 -13.23
CA VAL A 96 21.15 11.67 -12.83
C VAL A 96 19.95 10.73 -12.82
N VAL A 97 19.80 9.89 -13.83
CA VAL A 97 18.69 8.93 -13.88
C VAL A 97 18.78 7.93 -12.74
N SER A 98 19.97 7.37 -12.48
CA SER A 98 20.17 6.46 -11.36
C SER A 98 19.82 7.13 -10.03
N ASP A 99 20.33 8.34 -9.79
CA ASP A 99 20.11 9.07 -8.53
C ASP A 99 18.64 9.44 -8.33
N VAL A 100 17.96 9.86 -9.39
CA VAL A 100 16.51 10.14 -9.35
C VAL A 100 15.72 8.86 -9.08
N LEU A 101 16.07 7.74 -9.71
CA LEU A 101 15.41 6.46 -9.42
C LEU A 101 15.58 6.06 -7.96
N CYS A 102 16.81 6.15 -7.42
CA CYS A 102 17.06 5.88 -6.01
C CYS A 102 16.30 6.82 -5.05
N TYR A 103 16.13 8.09 -5.43
CA TYR A 103 15.28 9.03 -4.68
C TYR A 103 13.81 8.57 -4.65
N PHE A 104 13.26 8.16 -5.80
CA PHE A 104 11.90 7.63 -5.82
C PHE A 104 11.81 6.32 -5.03
N ASP A 105 12.80 5.44 -5.08
CA ASP A 105 12.83 4.21 -4.28
C ASP A 105 12.78 4.51 -2.77
N ALA A 106 13.56 5.49 -2.31
CA ALA A 106 13.55 5.95 -0.92
C ALA A 106 12.18 6.56 -0.53
N LEU A 107 11.58 7.37 -1.41
CA LEU A 107 10.24 7.93 -1.19
C LEU A 107 9.19 6.83 -1.04
N ARG A 108 9.28 5.77 -1.85
CA ARG A 108 8.38 4.62 -1.79
C ARG A 108 8.56 3.81 -0.51
N PHE A 109 9.80 3.61 -0.10
CA PHE A 109 10.13 2.93 1.15
C PHE A 109 9.56 3.69 2.37
N GLU A 110 9.72 5.01 2.43
CA GLU A 110 9.12 5.80 3.50
C GLU A 110 7.58 5.78 3.45
N ALA A 111 7.02 5.77 2.24
CA ALA A 111 5.58 5.64 2.03
C ALA A 111 5.03 4.31 2.53
N ALA A 112 5.80 3.23 2.38
CA ALA A 112 5.37 1.89 2.71
C ALA A 112 4.97 1.74 4.18
N VAL A 113 5.71 2.37 5.10
CA VAL A 113 5.39 2.35 6.53
C VAL A 113 4.08 3.10 6.81
N ARG A 114 3.89 4.25 6.14
CA ARG A 114 2.73 5.13 6.35
C ARG A 114 1.45 4.58 5.70
N LEU A 115 1.60 3.78 4.65
CA LEU A 115 0.50 3.15 3.93
C LEU A 115 0.04 1.89 4.65
N ASP A 116 -0.81 2.05 5.65
CA ASP A 116 -1.59 0.95 6.20
C ASP A 116 -3.07 1.12 5.84
N PHE A 117 -3.60 0.15 5.11
CA PHE A 117 -4.99 0.12 4.67
C PHE A 117 -5.71 -1.06 5.31
N GLU A 118 -7.05 -1.05 5.31
CA GLU A 118 -7.88 -2.11 5.88
C GLU A 118 -7.86 -3.37 5.00
N TRP A 119 -6.70 -4.01 4.90
CA TRP A 119 -6.37 -5.11 3.98
C TRP A 119 -7.25 -6.36 4.12
N TRP A 120 -8.06 -6.45 5.16
CA TRP A 120 -9.02 -7.54 5.39
C TRP A 120 -10.43 -7.24 4.82
N LYS A 121 -10.70 -6.03 4.34
CA LYS A 121 -12.00 -5.65 3.79
C LYS A 121 -12.10 -5.80 2.28
N THR A 122 -13.29 -6.07 1.77
CA THR A 122 -13.58 -6.16 0.33
C THR A 122 -13.24 -4.85 -0.38
N GLY A 123 -12.56 -4.94 -1.54
CA GLY A 123 -12.13 -3.76 -2.32
C GLY A 123 -10.89 -3.05 -1.76
N ALA A 124 -10.37 -3.49 -0.60
CA ALA A 124 -9.12 -3.00 -0.06
C ALA A 124 -7.95 -3.69 -0.78
N THR A 125 -7.33 -2.98 -1.71
CA THR A 125 -6.13 -3.41 -2.39
C THR A 125 -5.06 -2.35 -2.19
N PRO A 126 -3.77 -2.72 -2.23
CA PRO A 126 -2.73 -1.71 -2.21
C PRO A 126 -2.88 -0.71 -3.35
N ARG A 127 -3.40 -1.16 -4.50
CA ARG A 127 -3.77 -0.32 -5.63
C ARG A 127 -4.87 0.68 -5.26
N SER A 128 -5.97 0.26 -4.65
CA SER A 128 -7.02 1.23 -4.27
C SER A 128 -6.54 2.21 -3.18
N ALA A 129 -5.72 1.76 -2.23
CA ALA A 129 -5.12 2.63 -1.21
C ALA A 129 -4.13 3.66 -1.80
N ALA A 130 -3.27 3.20 -2.71
CA ALA A 130 -2.32 3.99 -3.49
C ALA A 130 -2.97 5.11 -4.32
N PHE A 131 -4.08 4.77 -4.98
CA PHE A 131 -4.79 5.66 -5.89
C PHE A 131 -5.68 6.68 -5.16
N ALA A 132 -5.87 6.56 -3.84
CA ALA A 132 -6.72 7.44 -3.04
C ALA A 132 -6.01 8.72 -2.53
N GLY A 133 -4.79 9.04 -2.96
CA GLY A 133 -4.04 10.20 -2.46
C GLY A 133 -2.92 10.72 -3.38
N ASN A 134 -1.99 11.49 -2.81
CA ASN A 134 -0.88 12.14 -3.55
C ASN A 134 0.21 11.17 -4.06
N LEU A 135 0.08 9.89 -3.70
CA LEU A 135 0.86 8.79 -4.31
C LEU A 135 0.18 8.23 -5.56
N ALA A 136 -0.87 8.88 -6.07
CA ALA A 136 -1.47 8.49 -7.34
C ALA A 136 -0.40 8.45 -8.45
N PRO A 137 -0.41 7.43 -9.33
CA PRO A 137 0.62 7.25 -10.35
C PRO A 137 0.86 8.50 -11.20
N GLY A 138 -0.21 9.21 -11.59
CA GLY A 138 -0.11 10.40 -12.43
C GLY A 138 0.66 11.56 -11.77
N HIS A 139 0.52 11.75 -10.45
CA HIS A 139 1.24 12.81 -9.74
C HIS A 139 2.73 12.49 -9.63
N LEU A 140 3.08 11.24 -9.31
CA LEU A 140 4.47 10.82 -9.18
C LEU A 140 5.20 10.81 -10.53
N GLU A 141 4.54 10.41 -11.61
CA GLU A 141 5.11 10.48 -12.96
C GLU A 141 5.34 11.93 -13.40
N THR A 142 4.37 12.80 -13.16
CA THR A 142 4.51 14.24 -13.46
C THR A 142 5.67 14.85 -12.68
N PHE A 143 5.78 14.51 -11.40
CA PHE A 143 6.87 14.98 -10.55
C PHE A 143 8.23 14.46 -11.02
N ARG A 144 8.33 13.17 -11.37
CA ARG A 144 9.56 12.56 -11.89
C ARG A 144 10.01 13.21 -13.20
N ALA A 145 9.08 13.38 -14.14
CA ALA A 145 9.35 14.02 -15.42
C ALA A 145 9.80 15.48 -15.23
N GLY A 146 9.15 16.22 -14.32
CA GLY A 146 9.55 17.59 -13.97
C GLY A 146 10.95 17.68 -13.37
N LEU A 147 11.31 16.77 -12.47
CA LEU A 147 12.64 16.71 -11.87
C LEU A 147 13.73 16.42 -12.91
N LEU A 148 13.49 15.45 -13.80
CA LEU A 148 14.42 15.10 -14.87
C LEU A 148 14.56 16.21 -15.91
N ASN A 149 13.46 16.87 -16.29
CA ASN A 149 13.48 18.03 -17.17
C ASN A 149 14.36 19.15 -16.60
N ARG A 150 14.32 19.38 -15.28
CA ARG A 150 15.17 20.38 -14.62
C ARG A 150 16.65 19.99 -14.66
N LEU A 151 16.99 18.73 -14.40
CA LEU A 151 18.38 18.28 -14.25
C LEU A 151 19.08 18.03 -15.59
N LEU A 152 18.34 17.59 -16.60
CA LEU A 152 18.86 17.14 -17.90
C LEU A 152 18.37 17.95 -19.10
N GLY A 153 17.39 18.85 -18.93
CA GLY A 153 16.73 19.56 -20.03
C GLY A 153 15.61 18.73 -20.68
N THR A 154 14.83 19.31 -21.59
CA THR A 154 13.58 18.72 -22.13
C THR A 154 13.75 17.46 -22.98
N ASN A 155 14.95 17.15 -23.44
CA ASN A 155 15.19 16.08 -24.42
C ASN A 155 15.77 14.80 -23.78
N TRP A 156 15.70 14.66 -22.46
CA TRP A 156 16.22 13.49 -21.76
C TRP A 156 15.52 12.18 -22.17
N GLN A 157 14.27 12.29 -22.64
CA GLN A 157 13.40 11.17 -23.03
C GLN A 157 13.84 10.49 -24.33
N GLU A 158 14.55 11.21 -25.21
CA GLU A 158 15.01 10.68 -26.50
C GLU A 158 16.13 9.64 -26.33
N THR A 159 16.81 9.65 -25.19
CA THR A 159 18.00 8.82 -24.94
C THR A 159 17.76 7.76 -23.86
N ILE A 160 16.70 7.90 -23.05
CA ILE A 160 16.49 7.06 -21.87
C ILE A 160 15.01 6.68 -21.73
N THR A 161 14.73 5.38 -21.78
CA THR A 161 13.45 4.82 -21.36
C THR A 161 13.51 4.52 -19.86
N LEU A 162 12.60 5.10 -19.09
CA LEU A 162 12.49 4.84 -17.66
C LEU A 162 11.44 3.78 -17.37
N PRO A 163 11.63 2.94 -16.33
CA PRO A 163 10.54 2.13 -15.80
C PRO A 163 9.43 3.04 -15.27
N PRO A 164 8.16 2.63 -15.15
CA PRO A 164 7.13 3.44 -14.50
C PRO A 164 7.50 3.76 -13.03
N ALA A 165 7.37 5.02 -12.61
CA ALA A 165 7.58 5.53 -11.25
C ALA A 165 6.71 4.80 -10.23
N TYR A 166 5.50 4.41 -10.64
CA TYR A 166 4.58 3.69 -9.76
C TYR A 166 4.69 2.17 -9.85
N GLY A 167 5.42 1.67 -10.85
CA GLY A 167 5.53 0.26 -11.29
C GLY A 167 5.59 -0.80 -10.19
N ALA A 168 6.19 -0.44 -9.05
CA ALA A 168 6.42 -1.38 -7.96
C ALA A 168 5.54 -1.18 -6.70
N PHE A 169 4.64 -0.18 -6.65
CA PHE A 169 3.57 -0.16 -5.64
C PHE A 169 2.43 -1.14 -5.95
N HIS A 170 2.48 -1.78 -7.12
CA HIS A 170 1.47 -2.73 -7.58
C HIS A 170 1.45 -3.99 -6.72
N SER A 171 2.54 -4.20 -5.97
CA SER A 171 2.87 -5.42 -5.26
C SER A 171 3.24 -5.11 -3.81
N ALA A 172 2.46 -4.20 -3.21
CA ALA A 172 2.93 -3.30 -2.18
C ALA A 172 3.40 -4.03 -0.91
N LEU A 173 4.72 -3.97 -0.70
CA LEU A 173 5.37 -4.20 0.58
C LEU A 173 5.05 -3.00 1.46
N VAL A 174 3.86 -2.98 2.07
CA VAL A 174 3.36 -1.83 2.85
C VAL A 174 2.78 -2.28 4.18
N GLY A 175 2.57 -1.32 5.07
CA GLY A 175 2.14 -1.55 6.44
C GLY A 175 3.32 -1.72 7.40
N PRO A 176 3.05 -1.87 8.69
CA PRO A 176 4.06 -1.79 9.74
C PRO A 176 5.07 -2.96 9.72
N VAL A 177 4.70 -4.12 9.18
CA VAL A 177 5.60 -5.28 9.09
C VAL A 177 6.47 -5.21 7.84
N LEU A 178 5.86 -4.97 6.67
CA LEU A 178 6.61 -4.97 5.39
C LEU A 178 7.36 -3.66 5.14
N GLY A 179 6.89 -2.53 5.68
CA GLY A 179 7.53 -1.23 5.50
C GLY A 179 8.76 -1.02 6.40
N THR A 180 8.95 -1.82 7.46
CA THR A 180 10.03 -1.62 8.45
C THR A 180 11.27 -2.48 8.18
N MET A 181 11.26 -3.29 7.12
CA MET A 181 12.40 -4.13 6.76
C MET A 181 13.58 -3.32 6.23
N PRO A 182 14.83 -3.83 6.29
CA PRO A 182 15.99 -3.16 5.71
C PRO A 182 15.80 -2.86 4.22
N LEU A 183 16.29 -1.69 3.77
CA LEU A 183 16.09 -1.19 2.41
C LEU A 183 16.56 -2.19 1.34
N ASP A 184 17.69 -2.86 1.54
CA ASP A 184 18.22 -3.82 0.57
C ASP A 184 17.26 -5.01 0.37
N ARG A 185 16.67 -5.52 1.47
CA ARG A 185 15.69 -6.61 1.42
C ARG A 185 14.36 -6.13 0.83
N TYR A 186 13.94 -4.92 1.16
CA TYR A 186 12.77 -4.29 0.55
C TYR A 186 12.91 -4.21 -0.96
N SER A 187 14.04 -3.69 -1.44
CA SER A 187 14.35 -3.56 -2.87
C SER A 187 14.38 -4.93 -3.56
N ALA A 188 15.02 -5.93 -2.94
CA ALA A 188 15.06 -7.29 -3.50
C ALA A 188 13.66 -7.93 -3.60
N ALA A 189 12.82 -7.78 -2.57
CA ALA A 189 11.45 -8.29 -2.58
C ALA A 189 10.56 -7.52 -3.58
N ALA A 190 10.73 -6.20 -3.68
CA ALA A 190 10.02 -5.35 -4.63
C ALA A 190 10.35 -5.75 -6.09
N GLU A 191 11.59 -6.15 -6.35
CA GLU A 191 12.02 -6.62 -7.67
C GLU A 191 11.40 -7.99 -8.02
N VAL A 192 11.36 -8.95 -7.09
CA VAL A 192 10.65 -10.22 -7.28
C VAL A 192 9.18 -9.97 -7.61
N CYS A 193 8.55 -9.10 -6.85
CA CYS A 193 7.19 -8.63 -7.05
C CYS A 193 6.95 -8.02 -8.44
N ARG A 194 7.85 -7.14 -8.91
CA ARG A 194 7.77 -6.50 -10.22
C ARG A 194 7.85 -7.54 -11.34
N ARG A 195 8.88 -8.39 -11.32
CA ARG A 195 9.07 -9.46 -12.33
C ARG A 195 7.89 -10.43 -12.35
N SER A 196 7.37 -10.79 -11.17
CA SER A 196 6.19 -11.65 -11.06
C SER A 196 4.96 -11.02 -11.73
N SER A 197 4.70 -9.74 -11.48
CA SER A 197 3.56 -9.04 -12.09
C SER A 197 3.72 -8.97 -13.61
N GLU A 198 4.91 -8.61 -14.11
CA GLU A 198 5.19 -8.58 -15.55
C GLU A 198 5.01 -9.95 -16.21
N LYS A 199 5.48 -11.03 -15.55
CA LYS A 199 5.34 -12.40 -16.06
C LYS A 199 3.87 -12.81 -16.12
N LEU A 200 3.08 -12.52 -15.08
CA LEU A 200 1.67 -12.86 -15.02
C LEU A 200 0.83 -12.04 -16.01
N ASP A 201 1.07 -10.73 -16.09
CA ASP A 201 0.37 -9.83 -17.02
C ASP A 201 0.75 -10.15 -18.46
N GLY A 202 2.04 -10.38 -18.75
CA GLY A 202 2.50 -10.82 -20.06
C GLY A 202 1.87 -12.14 -20.50
N TYR A 203 1.78 -13.12 -19.59
CA TYR A 203 1.08 -14.38 -19.84
C TYR A 203 -0.40 -14.16 -20.18
N ARG A 204 -1.12 -13.40 -19.36
CA ARG A 204 -2.54 -13.10 -19.56
C ARG A 204 -2.80 -12.36 -20.87
N MET A 205 -2.00 -11.33 -21.15
CA MET A 205 -2.12 -10.54 -22.36
C MET A 205 -1.79 -11.35 -23.62
N GLY A 206 -0.79 -12.23 -23.57
CA GLY A 206 -0.48 -13.15 -24.66
C GLY A 206 -1.67 -14.08 -24.98
N ARG A 207 -2.23 -14.73 -23.97
CA ARG A 207 -3.43 -15.59 -24.12
C ARG A 207 -4.62 -14.82 -24.68
N PHE A 208 -4.87 -13.63 -24.15
CA PHE A 208 -5.96 -12.77 -24.61
C PHE A 208 -5.77 -12.36 -26.08
N GLY A 209 -4.55 -12.02 -26.50
CA GLY A 209 -4.23 -11.69 -27.89
C GLY A 209 -4.45 -12.87 -28.86
N GLU A 210 -4.34 -14.10 -28.37
CA GLU A 210 -4.65 -15.34 -29.10
C GLU A 210 -6.15 -15.72 -29.03
N GLY A 211 -6.99 -14.91 -28.38
CA GLY A 211 -8.40 -15.21 -28.15
C GLY A 211 -8.65 -16.37 -27.18
N GLN A 212 -7.65 -16.74 -26.38
CA GLN A 212 -7.71 -17.84 -25.41
C GLN A 212 -7.88 -17.31 -23.99
N GLN A 213 -8.54 -18.12 -23.15
CA GLN A 213 -8.57 -17.85 -21.71
C GLN A 213 -7.25 -18.32 -21.07
N PRO A 214 -6.72 -17.61 -20.06
CA PRO A 214 -5.57 -18.07 -19.30
C PRO A 214 -5.86 -19.40 -18.60
N ASP A 215 -4.93 -20.36 -18.70
CA ASP A 215 -5.00 -21.61 -17.95
C ASP A 215 -4.82 -21.33 -16.44
N PRO A 216 -5.82 -21.66 -15.58
CA PRO A 216 -5.72 -21.48 -14.14
C PRO A 216 -4.55 -22.22 -13.47
N ALA A 217 -4.18 -23.41 -13.98
CA ALA A 217 -3.08 -24.19 -13.42
C ALA A 217 -1.72 -23.53 -13.68
N GLU A 218 -1.53 -22.96 -14.87
CA GLU A 218 -0.33 -22.18 -15.18
C GLU A 218 -0.26 -20.90 -14.35
N GLU A 219 -1.38 -20.19 -14.17
CA GLU A 219 -1.37 -19.04 -13.27
C GLU A 219 -1.04 -19.41 -11.82
N ALA A 220 -1.54 -20.55 -11.34
CA ALA A 220 -1.23 -21.07 -10.02
C ALA A 220 0.27 -21.39 -9.86
N ARG A 221 0.88 -21.99 -10.89
CA ARG A 221 2.34 -22.24 -10.94
C ARG A 221 3.13 -20.94 -10.87
N LEU A 222 2.77 -19.94 -11.68
CA LEU A 222 3.41 -18.62 -11.65
C LEU A 222 3.32 -17.97 -10.25
N ARG A 223 2.14 -18.02 -9.61
CA ARG A 223 1.96 -17.51 -8.23
C ARG A 223 2.80 -18.29 -7.22
N HIS A 224 2.91 -19.60 -7.36
CA HIS A 224 3.71 -20.45 -6.48
C HIS A 224 5.21 -20.18 -6.62
N GLU A 225 5.71 -19.96 -7.84
CA GLU A 225 7.09 -19.54 -8.07
C GLU A 225 7.42 -18.25 -7.31
N THR A 226 6.54 -17.25 -7.41
CA THR A 226 6.69 -15.97 -6.69
C THR A 226 6.69 -16.17 -5.18
N ARG A 227 5.76 -16.96 -4.64
CA ARG A 227 5.71 -17.27 -3.19
C ARG A 227 7.00 -17.93 -2.71
N ARG A 228 7.57 -18.84 -3.52
CA ARG A 228 8.84 -19.52 -3.20
C ARG A 228 10.03 -18.57 -3.27
N GLU A 229 10.09 -17.67 -4.25
CA GLU A 229 11.15 -16.66 -4.35
C GLU A 229 11.09 -15.69 -3.16
N LEU A 230 9.90 -15.19 -2.82
CA LEU A 230 9.70 -14.32 -1.66
C LEU A 230 10.04 -15.04 -0.35
N GLY A 231 9.70 -16.32 -0.20
CA GLY A 231 10.05 -17.10 1.00
C GLY A 231 11.55 -17.33 1.22
N ARG A 232 12.41 -17.04 0.23
CA ARG A 232 13.88 -17.03 0.41
C ARG A 232 14.41 -15.69 0.92
N LEU A 233 13.62 -14.62 0.75
CA LEU A 233 14.00 -13.24 1.09
C LEU A 233 13.34 -12.79 2.39
N LEU A 234 12.07 -13.13 2.57
CA LEU A 234 11.22 -12.70 3.67
C LEU A 234 11.25 -13.72 4.83
N THR A 235 11.11 -13.22 6.04
CA THR A 235 10.80 -14.07 7.21
C THR A 235 9.40 -14.69 7.07
N PRO A 236 9.09 -15.77 7.82
CA PRO A 236 7.75 -16.35 7.81
C PRO A 236 6.63 -15.33 8.11
N GLU A 237 6.87 -14.43 9.06
CA GLU A 237 5.92 -13.38 9.46
C GLU A 237 5.73 -12.33 8.35
N GLU A 238 6.82 -11.89 7.72
CA GLU A 238 6.77 -10.96 6.59
C GLU A 238 6.09 -11.60 5.37
N LEU A 239 6.38 -12.87 5.07
CA LEU A 239 5.75 -13.58 3.97
C LEU A 239 4.24 -13.71 4.20
N GLU A 240 3.82 -14.04 5.42
CA GLU A 240 2.40 -14.10 5.76
C GLU A 240 1.73 -12.73 5.58
N GLU A 241 2.33 -11.66 6.09
CA GLU A 241 1.78 -10.31 5.92
C GLU A 241 1.66 -9.94 4.43
N PHE A 242 2.67 -10.29 3.64
CA PHE A 242 2.64 -10.09 2.20
C PHE A 242 1.47 -10.84 1.56
N LEU A 243 1.27 -12.11 1.92
CA LEU A 243 0.20 -12.95 1.37
C LEU A 243 -1.20 -12.44 1.77
N LEU A 244 -1.38 -12.02 3.02
CA LEU A 244 -2.64 -11.43 3.51
C LEU A 244 -3.04 -10.20 2.70
N ARG A 245 -2.06 -9.37 2.30
CA ARG A 245 -2.30 -8.12 1.58
C ARG A 245 -2.42 -8.33 0.07
N ASN A 246 -1.62 -9.22 -0.51
CA ASN A 246 -1.38 -9.25 -1.96
C ASN A 246 -1.76 -10.57 -2.64
N SER A 247 -2.00 -11.67 -1.91
CA SER A 247 -2.23 -12.98 -2.55
C SER A 247 -3.61 -13.10 -3.19
N HIS A 248 -3.70 -13.97 -4.20
CA HIS A 248 -4.96 -14.37 -4.81
C HIS A 248 -5.94 -14.95 -3.79
N ASN A 249 -5.47 -15.83 -2.89
CA ASN A 249 -6.31 -16.46 -1.87
C ASN A 249 -6.88 -15.42 -0.89
N ALA A 250 -6.09 -14.43 -0.50
CA ALA A 250 -6.56 -13.35 0.37
C ALA A 250 -7.62 -12.50 -0.34
N GLU A 251 -7.45 -12.24 -1.64
CA GLU A 251 -8.46 -11.53 -2.43
C GLU A 251 -9.78 -12.31 -2.55
N THR A 252 -9.70 -13.60 -2.89
CA THR A 252 -10.88 -14.47 -2.92
C THR A 252 -11.55 -14.54 -1.55
N LEU A 253 -10.77 -14.58 -0.47
CA LEU A 253 -11.29 -14.58 0.89
C LEU A 253 -12.00 -13.26 1.24
N ARG A 254 -11.41 -12.11 0.90
CA ARG A 254 -12.04 -10.79 1.09
C ARG A 254 -13.39 -10.69 0.38
N GLN A 255 -13.48 -11.24 -0.82
CA GLN A 255 -14.72 -11.26 -1.60
C GLN A 255 -15.74 -12.22 -0.97
N GLY A 256 -15.32 -13.41 -0.57
CA GLY A 256 -16.18 -14.41 0.07
C GLY A 256 -16.66 -14.02 1.48
N LEU A 257 -15.96 -13.11 2.16
CA LEU A 257 -16.34 -12.58 3.47
C LEU A 257 -17.10 -11.25 3.40
N ALA A 258 -17.52 -10.81 2.21
CA ALA A 258 -18.36 -9.62 2.07
C ALA A 258 -19.61 -9.75 2.96
N GLY A 259 -19.82 -8.78 3.85
CA GLY A 259 -20.94 -8.78 4.81
C GLY A 259 -20.73 -9.56 6.11
N PHE A 260 -19.64 -10.35 6.24
CA PHE A 260 -19.30 -11.03 7.50
C PHE A 260 -18.76 -10.06 8.58
N ASN A 261 -18.23 -8.90 8.14
CA ASN A 261 -17.55 -7.92 8.99
C ASN A 261 -16.45 -8.57 9.84
N ALA A 262 -15.50 -9.24 9.17
CA ALA A 262 -14.34 -9.82 9.84
C ALA A 262 -13.51 -8.72 10.54
N THR A 263 -13.03 -9.04 11.74
CA THR A 263 -11.87 -8.33 12.32
C THR A 263 -10.58 -8.73 11.60
N PRO A 264 -9.50 -7.93 11.66
CA PRO A 264 -8.19 -8.29 11.10
C PRO A 264 -7.70 -9.64 11.62
N GLU A 265 -7.89 -9.92 12.91
CA GLU A 265 -7.46 -11.14 13.57
C GLU A 265 -8.26 -12.36 13.10
N GLU A 266 -9.58 -12.22 12.95
CA GLU A 266 -10.42 -13.28 12.38
C GLU A 266 -10.05 -13.58 10.93
N PHE A 267 -9.85 -12.54 10.12
CA PHE A 267 -9.44 -12.72 8.73
C PHE A 267 -8.11 -13.46 8.66
N ARG A 268 -7.11 -13.04 9.46
CA ARG A 268 -5.80 -13.71 9.51
C ARG A 268 -5.92 -15.18 9.90
N LYS A 269 -6.74 -15.49 10.92
CA LYS A 269 -6.99 -16.89 11.35
C LYS A 269 -7.63 -17.73 10.24
N ILE A 270 -8.67 -17.22 9.60
CA ILE A 270 -9.36 -17.90 8.49
C ILE A 270 -8.39 -18.09 7.32
N PHE A 271 -7.61 -17.06 6.97
CA PHE A 271 -6.63 -17.13 5.91
C PHE A 271 -5.57 -18.20 6.18
N ARG A 272 -4.98 -18.23 7.38
CA ARG A 272 -4.01 -19.28 7.77
C ARG A 272 -4.57 -20.69 7.65
N ALA A 273 -5.85 -20.88 7.96
CA ALA A 273 -6.53 -22.17 7.88
C ALA A 273 -6.81 -22.59 6.42
N LEU A 274 -7.21 -21.64 5.56
CA LEU A 274 -7.67 -21.93 4.20
C LEU A 274 -6.56 -21.86 3.14
N ASP A 275 -5.56 -21.00 3.32
CA ASP A 275 -4.54 -20.73 2.31
C ASP A 275 -3.77 -21.98 1.87
N PRO A 276 -3.28 -22.87 2.78
CA PRO A 276 -2.59 -24.09 2.36
C PRO A 276 -3.46 -25.02 1.52
N LEU A 277 -4.74 -25.17 1.89
CA LEU A 277 -5.71 -26.03 1.19
C LEU A 277 -6.02 -25.47 -0.20
N GLN A 278 -6.31 -24.17 -0.29
CA GLN A 278 -6.62 -23.50 -1.55
C GLN A 278 -5.41 -23.43 -2.47
N HIS A 279 -4.21 -23.21 -1.92
CA HIS A 279 -2.98 -23.18 -2.68
C HIS A 279 -2.66 -24.55 -3.29
N GLN A 280 -2.83 -25.62 -2.53
CA GLN A 280 -2.63 -26.99 -3.01
C GLN A 280 -3.64 -27.35 -4.11
N LEU A 281 -4.92 -27.03 -3.90
CA LEU A 281 -5.97 -27.21 -4.90
C LEU A 281 -5.62 -26.56 -6.24
N GLN A 282 -5.15 -25.31 -6.21
CA GLN A 282 -4.79 -24.56 -7.41
C GLN A 282 -3.60 -25.19 -8.15
N LEU A 283 -2.63 -25.76 -7.44
CA LEU A 283 -1.50 -26.44 -8.07
C LEU A 283 -1.90 -27.77 -8.71
N ASP A 284 -2.78 -28.53 -8.05
CA ASP A 284 -3.15 -29.87 -8.48
C ASP A 284 -4.23 -29.86 -9.58
N TYR A 285 -5.18 -28.93 -9.49
CA TYR A 285 -6.38 -28.89 -10.33
C TYR A 285 -6.59 -27.54 -11.06
N GLY A 286 -5.77 -26.53 -10.80
CA GLY A 286 -5.94 -25.17 -11.33
C GLY A 286 -7.04 -24.38 -10.62
N SER A 287 -8.23 -24.97 -10.47
CA SER A 287 -9.36 -24.34 -9.77
C SER A 287 -10.35 -25.37 -9.22
N ALA A 288 -11.23 -24.92 -8.32
CA ALA A 288 -12.33 -25.75 -7.80
C ALA A 288 -13.29 -26.21 -8.90
N ALA A 289 -13.38 -25.49 -10.03
CA ALA A 289 -14.25 -25.84 -11.15
C ALA A 289 -13.79 -27.11 -11.91
N ALA A 290 -12.52 -27.50 -11.75
CA ALA A 290 -11.96 -28.71 -12.37
C ALA A 290 -12.19 -29.98 -11.52
N LEU A 291 -12.73 -29.84 -10.30
CA LEU A 291 -13.02 -30.97 -9.43
C LEU A 291 -14.27 -31.73 -9.88
N SER A 292 -14.27 -33.06 -9.67
CA SER A 292 -15.51 -33.83 -9.69
C SER A 292 -16.41 -33.43 -8.52
N ALA A 293 -17.73 -33.69 -8.63
CA ALA A 293 -18.69 -33.35 -7.57
C ALA A 293 -18.30 -33.91 -6.19
N LYS A 294 -17.78 -35.15 -6.13
CA LYS A 294 -17.33 -35.78 -4.87
C LYS A 294 -16.09 -35.09 -4.30
N GLN A 295 -15.14 -34.71 -5.15
CA GLN A 295 -13.93 -34.01 -4.73
C GLN A 295 -14.25 -32.59 -4.26
N ALA A 296 -15.17 -31.91 -4.92
CA ALA A 296 -15.63 -30.58 -4.52
C ALA A 296 -16.29 -30.60 -3.15
N GLU A 297 -17.19 -31.56 -2.90
CA GLU A 297 -17.86 -31.73 -1.60
C GLU A 297 -16.85 -32.04 -0.48
N GLU A 298 -15.87 -32.91 -0.75
CA GLU A 298 -14.84 -33.24 0.23
C GLU A 298 -13.92 -32.03 0.53
N PHE A 299 -13.52 -31.29 -0.50
CA PHE A 299 -12.72 -30.08 -0.35
C PHE A 299 -13.47 -29.00 0.44
N GLU A 300 -14.77 -28.83 0.19
CA GLU A 300 -15.61 -27.90 0.94
C GLU A 300 -15.69 -28.31 2.43
N ARG A 301 -15.93 -29.59 2.72
CA ARG A 301 -15.90 -30.11 4.10
C ARG A 301 -14.57 -29.86 4.81
N GLN A 302 -13.46 -30.03 4.11
CA GLN A 302 -12.12 -29.75 4.66
C GLN A 302 -11.94 -28.28 4.99
N CYS A 303 -12.37 -27.38 4.10
CA CYS A 303 -12.34 -25.94 4.35
C CYS A 303 -13.24 -25.55 5.52
N GLU A 304 -14.47 -26.09 5.59
CA GLU A 304 -15.39 -25.80 6.68
C GLU A 304 -14.85 -26.24 8.05
N ARG A 305 -14.25 -27.43 8.11
CA ARG A 305 -13.61 -27.95 9.34
C ARG A 305 -12.46 -27.04 9.77
N ALA A 306 -11.59 -26.67 8.83
CA ALA A 306 -10.44 -25.80 9.11
C ALA A 306 -10.89 -24.42 9.67
N VAL A 307 -11.99 -23.87 9.16
CA VAL A 307 -12.55 -22.60 9.67
C VAL A 307 -13.22 -22.78 11.03
N GLN A 308 -13.92 -23.89 11.25
CA GLN A 308 -14.57 -24.20 12.53
C GLN A 308 -13.57 -24.30 13.68
N GLU A 309 -12.37 -24.83 13.42
CA GLU A 309 -11.32 -24.98 14.45
C GLU A 309 -10.73 -23.65 14.90
N VAL A 310 -10.75 -22.61 14.05
CA VAL A 310 -10.11 -21.32 14.35
C VAL A 310 -11.08 -20.22 14.78
N LEU A 311 -12.38 -20.37 14.48
CA LEU A 311 -13.40 -19.42 14.86
C LEU A 311 -14.19 -19.87 16.10
N PRO A 312 -14.53 -18.96 17.02
CA PRO A 312 -15.49 -19.26 18.08
C PRO A 312 -16.85 -19.71 17.51
N PRO A 313 -17.62 -20.57 18.21
CA PRO A 313 -18.86 -21.15 17.69
C PRO A 313 -19.86 -20.12 17.14
N GLU A 314 -20.05 -19.00 17.85
CA GLU A 314 -20.97 -17.93 17.42
C GLU A 314 -20.52 -17.26 16.12
N ARG A 315 -19.21 -17.03 15.97
CA ARG A 315 -18.63 -16.43 14.76
C ARG A 315 -18.62 -17.40 13.60
N TYR A 316 -18.43 -18.69 13.87
CA TYR A 316 -18.55 -19.73 12.86
C TYR A 316 -19.97 -19.84 12.29
N LEU A 317 -21.02 -19.75 13.13
CA LEU A 317 -22.41 -19.69 12.65
C LEU A 317 -22.67 -18.48 11.75
N ALA A 318 -22.09 -17.31 12.08
CA ALA A 318 -22.18 -16.14 11.22
C ALA A 318 -21.45 -16.35 9.88
N TYR A 319 -20.29 -17.01 9.89
CA TYR A 319 -19.53 -17.35 8.69
C TYR A 319 -20.33 -18.28 7.77
N GLN A 320 -20.97 -19.32 8.32
CA GLN A 320 -21.82 -20.24 7.56
C GLN A 320 -22.99 -19.53 6.86
N LYS A 321 -23.62 -18.56 7.53
CA LYS A 321 -24.73 -17.78 6.92
C LYS A 321 -24.27 -17.02 5.68
N ILE A 322 -23.09 -16.41 5.73
CA ILE A 322 -22.52 -15.69 4.57
C ILE A 322 -22.16 -16.67 3.45
N ARG A 323 -21.54 -17.81 3.78
CA ARG A 323 -21.24 -18.89 2.83
C ARG A 323 -22.49 -19.38 2.10
N ALA A 324 -23.55 -19.69 2.85
CA ALA A 324 -24.82 -20.16 2.28
C ALA A 324 -25.50 -19.12 1.39
N ALA A 325 -25.37 -17.82 1.72
CA ALA A 325 -25.91 -16.73 0.90
C ALA A 325 -25.10 -16.46 -0.38
N ALA A 326 -23.81 -16.85 -0.41
CA ALA A 326 -22.92 -16.67 -1.56
C ALA A 326 -23.05 -17.77 -2.63
N LEU A 327 -23.59 -18.94 -2.28
CA LEU A 327 -23.96 -19.95 -3.28
C LEU A 327 -25.21 -19.48 -4.05
N PRO A 328 -25.22 -19.50 -5.41
CA PRO A 328 -26.45 -19.28 -6.14
C PRO A 328 -27.45 -20.34 -5.69
N ALA A 329 -28.65 -19.92 -5.25
CA ALA A 329 -29.73 -20.82 -4.92
C ALA A 329 -29.92 -21.80 -6.09
N GLY A 330 -29.58 -23.07 -5.86
CA GLY A 330 -29.82 -24.11 -6.85
C GLY A 330 -31.30 -24.12 -7.24
N PRO A 331 -31.64 -24.62 -8.44
CA PRO A 331 -33.03 -24.64 -8.90
C PRO A 331 -33.92 -25.30 -7.84
N PRO A 332 -35.14 -24.78 -7.62
CA PRO A 332 -36.02 -25.26 -6.56
C PRO A 332 -36.23 -26.77 -6.72
N ARG A 333 -36.03 -27.52 -5.63
CA ARG A 333 -36.37 -28.95 -5.60
C ARG A 333 -37.82 -29.11 -6.07
N PRO A 334 -38.10 -30.01 -7.02
CA PRO A 334 -39.47 -30.25 -7.44
C PRO A 334 -40.28 -30.68 -6.23
N SER A 335 -41.37 -29.96 -5.97
CA SER A 335 -42.35 -30.29 -4.95
C SER A 335 -42.78 -31.74 -5.11
N PRO A 336 -42.90 -32.53 -4.04
CA PRO A 336 -43.43 -33.88 -4.14
C PRO A 336 -44.86 -33.81 -4.66
N THR A 337 -45.08 -34.24 -5.90
CA THR A 337 -46.41 -34.48 -6.43
C THR A 337 -47.12 -35.46 -5.51
N PRO A 338 -48.32 -35.14 -4.99
CA PRO A 338 -49.07 -36.09 -4.20
C PRO A 338 -49.42 -37.27 -5.10
N SER A 339 -48.92 -38.44 -4.71
CA SER A 339 -49.24 -39.73 -5.30
C SER A 339 -50.76 -39.92 -5.23
N ALA A 340 -51.45 -39.76 -6.37
CA ALA A 340 -52.84 -40.15 -6.48
C ALA A 340 -52.92 -41.68 -6.42
N SER A 341 -53.34 -42.19 -5.27
CA SER A 341 -53.84 -43.56 -5.14
C SER A 341 -55.31 -43.61 -5.56
N LYS A 342 -55.59 -44.61 -6.41
CA LYS A 342 -56.88 -45.14 -6.87
C LYS A 342 -57.53 -44.48 -8.07
#